data_AF-A0A1G9NXH1-F1
#
_entry.id   AF-A0A1G9NXH1-F1
#
_cell.length_a   1.000
_cell.length_b   1.000
_cell.length_c   1.000
_cell.angle_alpha   90.00
_cell.angle_beta   90.00
_cell.angle_gamma   90.00
#
_symmetry.space_group_name_H-M   'P 1'
#
loop_
_entity.id
_entity.type
_entity.pdbx_description
1 polymer ?
#
loop_
_entity_poly.entity_id
_entity_poly.type
_entity_poly.pdbx_seq_one_letter_code
_entity_poly.pdbx_strand_id
1 'polypeptide(L)'
;MFKTDFTADEGRLAKGRKRRKAWPADCLWPEPVWDGRDGGMRWSADDADIMTLDEDAQDLLEIREYMDSLVEEGRLNEDYSLNEDFISDYNDISDNDEDDEEGDSDEEEEGQFEPEIGIDYWEEGFDLESWEYDFEDHMNLIKIPTSSHDPVPVIRDVIGYEFINENLMRQAFTRRAFGLEYGVGDSEELEFLGDSILNMVVTREMVRQFSDVITIKPQAPFRSRYTEGEMTKIRSRFVSKEHLAARAAGLGLDKYILYGTGETKNDSAAEDMMEALLGAVAMDCGWDWQVLESVADRLVCIQITAPDEFLKTSFYDLFNAWHQRHFGRMPEYEVYGSQRTGKHGKRHLFHCTIRFSVPDNDKGVWTSQRIDVEEETRGKAREYAARRAYYFVMDQGLWINLADAGIVPSLENSINQLQELYQKKYLEDKAEYDFEELPQDRWRCECTCGGVNGYGDAGSKTDAKKKASYMVLVRMLSAAGICKKEWKDEMYRTVLS
;
A
#
# COMPACT_ATOMS: atom_id res chain seq x y z
N MET A 1 21.44 31.33 29.83
CA MET A 1 22.25 32.48 29.36
C MET A 1 23.32 31.96 28.41
N PHE A 2 22.94 31.67 27.17
CA PHE A 2 23.86 31.38 26.08
C PHE A 2 23.38 32.21 24.90
N LYS A 3 24.07 33.33 24.68
CA LYS A 3 24.01 34.10 23.44
C LYS A 3 24.89 33.38 22.44
N THR A 4 24.34 33.06 21.28
CA THR A 4 25.11 32.78 20.08
C THR A 4 24.53 33.64 18.96
N ASP A 5 25.36 34.57 18.51
CA ASP A 5 25.08 35.63 17.56
C ASP A 5 24.73 35.05 16.17
N PHE A 6 23.50 35.28 15.72
CA PHE A 6 23.16 35.25 14.29
C PHE A 6 23.40 36.65 13.73
N THR A 7 24.63 36.92 13.31
CA THR A 7 24.90 38.07 12.43
C THR A 7 24.48 37.69 11.01
N ALA A 8 23.49 38.41 10.50
CA ALA A 8 22.98 38.34 9.15
C ALA A 8 24.10 38.45 8.10
N ASP A 9 24.18 37.44 7.22
CA ASP A 9 25.00 37.46 6.01
C ASP A 9 24.18 38.12 4.87
N GLU A 10 23.95 39.44 4.97
CA GLU A 10 23.29 40.27 3.92
C GLU A 10 24.19 40.50 2.69
N GLY A 11 25.10 39.57 2.38
CA GLY A 11 26.21 39.80 1.44
C GLY A 11 26.19 38.98 0.15
N ARG A 12 25.15 38.20 -0.16
CA ARG A 12 25.20 37.22 -1.29
C ARG A 12 23.91 37.02 -2.10
N LEU A 13 23.12 38.06 -2.37
CA LEU A 13 22.01 37.98 -3.35
C LEU A 13 22.17 39.00 -4.47
N ALA A 14 23.23 38.85 -5.27
CA ALA A 14 23.34 39.49 -6.58
C ALA A 14 24.15 38.60 -7.53
N LYS A 15 23.66 37.39 -7.80
CA LYS A 15 24.13 36.58 -8.93
C LYS A 15 23.06 36.61 -10.01
N GLY A 16 23.47 36.93 -11.23
CA GLY A 16 22.62 37.32 -12.35
C GLY A 16 21.39 36.42 -12.55
N ARG A 17 20.22 37.08 -12.58
CA ARG A 17 18.92 36.51 -12.94
C ARG A 17 19.03 35.82 -14.30
N LYS A 18 18.98 34.48 -14.32
CA LYS A 18 18.74 33.72 -15.56
C LYS A 18 17.34 34.11 -16.05
N ARG A 19 17.21 34.56 -17.30
CA ARG A 19 15.89 34.75 -17.92
C ARG A 19 15.17 33.40 -17.94
N ARG A 20 13.94 33.36 -17.40
CA ARG A 20 13.06 32.18 -17.46
C ARG A 20 12.91 31.76 -18.93
N LYS A 21 12.89 30.45 -19.18
CA LYS A 21 12.67 29.91 -20.52
C LYS A 21 11.21 30.18 -20.93
N ALA A 22 10.97 30.50 -22.21
CA ALA A 22 9.61 30.69 -22.71
C ALA A 22 8.81 29.39 -22.59
N TRP A 23 7.54 29.47 -22.16
CA TRP A 23 6.68 28.31 -22.00
C TRP A 23 6.57 27.50 -23.30
N PRO A 24 6.54 26.15 -23.25
CA PRO A 24 6.46 25.35 -24.47
C PRO A 24 5.13 25.57 -25.20
N ALA A 25 5.19 25.86 -26.50
CA ALA A 25 4.00 26.13 -27.31
C ALA A 25 3.09 24.89 -27.49
N ASP A 26 3.63 23.69 -27.31
CA ASP A 26 2.96 22.39 -27.39
C ASP A 26 2.68 21.79 -26.00
N CYS A 27 2.82 22.58 -24.92
CA CYS A 27 2.48 22.15 -23.58
C CYS A 27 0.97 21.88 -23.47
N LEU A 28 0.60 20.76 -22.85
CA LEU A 28 -0.81 20.45 -22.55
C LEU A 28 -1.38 21.40 -21.50
N TRP A 29 -0.53 21.91 -20.61
CA TRP A 29 -0.93 22.83 -19.55
C TRP A 29 -0.81 24.28 -20.05
N PRO A 30 -1.76 25.16 -19.67
CA PRO A 30 -1.68 26.57 -20.04
C PRO A 30 -0.44 27.23 -19.44
N GLU A 31 0.05 28.30 -20.07
CA GLU A 31 1.13 29.11 -19.51
C GLU A 31 0.62 29.80 -18.22
N PRO A 32 1.35 29.71 -17.10
CA PRO A 32 0.98 30.42 -15.88
C PRO A 32 1.01 31.94 -16.08
N VAL A 33 0.08 32.68 -15.46
CA VAL A 33 0.19 34.15 -15.41
C VAL A 33 1.18 34.51 -14.32
N TRP A 34 2.25 35.20 -14.72
CA TRP A 34 3.35 35.55 -13.83
C TRP A 34 3.24 36.97 -13.26
N ASP A 35 2.35 37.79 -13.81
CA ASP A 35 2.06 39.14 -13.36
C ASP A 35 0.59 39.50 -13.59
N GLY A 36 -0.06 40.00 -12.55
CA GLY A 36 -1.49 40.31 -12.55
C GLY A 36 -1.81 41.62 -11.85
N ARG A 37 -3.07 42.06 -11.98
CA ARG A 37 -3.65 43.07 -11.10
C ARG A 37 -4.69 42.38 -10.24
N ASP A 38 -4.57 42.57 -8.93
CA ASP A 38 -5.62 42.24 -7.99
C ASP A 38 -6.05 43.44 -7.17
N GLY A 39 -7.35 43.72 -7.09
CA GLY A 39 -7.85 44.90 -6.34
C GLY A 39 -7.25 46.28 -6.73
N GLY A 40 -6.53 46.37 -7.86
CA GLY A 40 -5.74 47.55 -8.26
C GLY A 40 -4.25 47.52 -7.86
N MET A 41 -3.82 46.56 -7.04
CA MET A 41 -2.44 46.27 -6.70
C MET A 41 -1.79 45.40 -7.78
N ARG A 42 -0.52 45.64 -8.09
CA ARG A 42 0.24 44.86 -9.08
C ARG A 42 1.11 43.85 -8.34
N TRP A 43 0.87 42.57 -8.56
CA TRP A 43 1.68 41.49 -8.00
C TRP A 43 2.66 40.91 -9.03
N SER A 44 3.74 40.29 -8.54
CA SER A 44 4.80 39.67 -9.33
C SER A 44 4.98 38.22 -8.89
N ALA A 45 5.23 37.29 -9.82
CA ALA A 45 5.54 35.89 -9.52
C ALA A 45 6.83 35.64 -8.73
N ASP A 46 7.55 36.70 -8.33
CA ASP A 46 8.63 36.58 -7.34
C ASP A 46 8.06 36.64 -5.89
N ASP A 47 6.78 36.99 -5.72
CA ASP A 47 6.05 37.08 -4.45
C ASP A 47 5.13 35.86 -4.21
N ALA A 48 4.87 35.06 -5.25
CA ALA A 48 4.05 33.85 -5.17
C ALA A 48 4.94 32.63 -4.85
N ASP A 49 5.02 32.25 -3.58
CA ASP A 49 5.54 30.94 -3.17
C ASP A 49 4.35 29.98 -3.06
N ILE A 50 4.37 28.92 -3.87
CA ILE A 50 3.28 27.94 -4.00
C ILE A 50 2.98 27.21 -2.68
N MET A 51 3.91 27.29 -1.72
CA MET A 51 3.82 26.66 -0.39
C MET A 51 3.51 27.66 0.73
N THR A 52 3.60 28.97 0.49
CA THR A 52 3.20 29.98 1.48
C THR A 52 2.01 30.73 0.95
N LEU A 53 0.89 30.54 1.64
CA LEU A 53 -0.25 31.45 1.58
C LEU A 53 0.27 32.88 1.80
N ASP A 54 -0.26 33.84 1.05
CA ASP A 54 -0.11 35.23 1.46
C ASP A 54 -0.83 35.43 2.81
N GLU A 55 -0.48 36.52 3.50
CA GLU A 55 -1.08 36.86 4.80
C GLU A 55 -2.61 36.87 4.70
N ASP A 56 -3.14 37.37 3.58
CA ASP A 56 -4.56 37.44 3.28
C ASP A 56 -5.22 36.04 3.14
N ALA A 57 -4.63 35.09 2.40
CA ALA A 57 -5.16 33.72 2.30
C ALA A 57 -5.08 32.95 3.63
N GLN A 58 -4.06 33.25 4.44
CA GLN A 58 -3.92 32.64 5.76
C GLN A 58 -5.01 33.15 6.71
N ASP A 59 -5.28 34.46 6.69
CA ASP A 59 -6.39 35.07 7.45
C ASP A 59 -7.76 34.51 7.01
N LEU A 60 -7.97 34.29 5.70
CA LEU A 60 -9.21 33.72 5.17
C LEU A 60 -9.41 32.25 5.58
N LEU A 61 -8.35 31.45 5.70
CA LEU A 61 -8.43 30.09 6.27
C LEU A 61 -8.78 30.12 7.76
N GLU A 62 -8.19 31.03 8.53
CA GLU A 62 -8.50 31.18 9.95
C GLU A 62 -9.97 31.57 10.17
N ILE A 63 -10.54 32.40 9.28
CA ILE A 63 -11.97 32.71 9.27
C ILE A 63 -12.80 31.44 9.06
N ARG A 64 -12.44 30.60 8.09
CA ARG A 64 -13.16 29.35 7.81
C ARG A 64 -13.13 28.38 8.98
N GLU A 65 -11.94 28.13 9.55
CA GLU A 65 -11.78 27.22 10.69
C GLU A 65 -12.60 27.69 11.90
N TYR A 66 -12.66 29.00 12.12
CA TYR A 66 -13.49 29.59 13.16
C TYR A 66 -14.99 29.36 12.90
N MET A 67 -15.47 29.60 11.67
CA MET A 67 -16.87 29.39 11.31
C MET A 67 -17.29 27.92 11.42
N ASP A 68 -16.44 26.99 10.96
CA ASP A 68 -16.67 25.54 11.12
C ASP A 68 -16.81 25.14 12.60
N SER A 69 -15.99 25.72 13.48
CA SER A 69 -16.09 25.46 14.92
C SER A 69 -17.44 25.91 15.51
N LEU A 70 -18.01 27.02 15.00
CA LEU A 70 -19.31 27.51 15.44
C LEU A 70 -20.47 26.61 14.95
N VAL A 71 -20.31 25.97 13.78
CA VAL A 71 -21.23 24.93 13.30
C VAL A 71 -21.16 23.70 14.19
N GLU A 72 -19.96 23.24 14.56
CA GLU A 72 -19.79 22.10 15.48
C GLU A 72 -20.37 22.36 16.87
N GLU A 73 -20.28 23.60 17.35
CA GLU A 73 -20.89 24.06 18.61
C GLU A 73 -22.43 24.19 18.52
N GLY A 74 -23.00 24.06 17.32
CA GLY A 74 -24.43 24.19 17.06
C GLY A 74 -24.94 25.64 17.09
N ARG A 75 -24.02 26.62 17.05
CA ARG A 75 -24.34 28.06 17.02
C ARG A 75 -24.75 28.51 15.62
N LEU A 76 -24.16 27.87 14.60
CA LEU A 76 -24.47 28.08 13.18
C LEU A 76 -24.98 26.78 12.55
N ASN A 77 -25.73 26.92 11.46
CA ASN A 77 -26.10 25.84 10.54
C ASN A 77 -24.92 25.52 9.59
N GLU A 78 -25.01 24.41 8.85
CA GLU A 78 -23.97 24.00 7.88
C GLU A 78 -23.73 25.02 6.74
N ASP A 79 -24.67 25.94 6.51
CA ASP A 79 -24.55 27.05 5.56
C ASP A 79 -24.04 28.35 6.22
N TYR A 80 -23.49 28.26 7.44
CA TYR A 80 -23.03 29.36 8.28
C TYR A 80 -24.09 30.42 8.60
N SER A 81 -25.37 30.11 8.37
CA SER A 81 -26.47 30.92 8.89
C SER A 81 -26.67 30.68 10.38
N LEU A 82 -27.24 31.68 11.06
CA LEU A 82 -27.59 31.57 12.48
C LEU A 82 -28.52 30.40 12.75
N ASN A 83 -28.19 29.57 13.75
CA ASN A 83 -29.08 28.51 14.19
C ASN A 83 -30.18 29.11 15.10
N GLU A 84 -31.42 29.13 14.62
CA GLU A 84 -32.57 29.65 15.38
C GLU A 84 -32.84 28.88 16.68
N ASP A 85 -32.49 27.59 16.74
CA ASP A 85 -32.67 26.77 17.95
C ASP A 85 -31.73 27.25 19.08
N PHE A 86 -30.53 27.75 18.74
CA PHE A 86 -29.59 28.34 19.69
C PHE A 86 -30.12 29.65 20.31
N ILE A 87 -30.85 30.45 19.54
CA ILE A 87 -31.47 31.71 20.00
C ILE A 87 -32.57 31.43 21.05
N SER A 88 -33.28 30.30 20.91
CA SER A 88 -34.36 29.94 21.82
C SER A 88 -33.88 29.63 23.25
N ASP A 89 -32.69 29.03 23.39
CA ASP A 89 -32.09 28.73 24.70
C ASP A 89 -31.52 29.98 25.40
N TYR A 90 -31.18 31.04 24.65
CA TYR A 90 -30.68 32.31 25.21
C TYR A 90 -31.81 33.19 25.75
N ASN A 91 -32.98 33.18 25.09
CA ASN A 91 -34.16 33.94 25.52
C ASN A 91 -34.92 33.30 26.70
N ASP A 92 -34.72 32.01 26.99
CA ASP A 92 -35.37 31.32 28.13
C ASP A 92 -34.63 31.57 29.47
N ILE A 93 -33.47 32.22 29.45
CA ILE A 93 -32.68 32.57 30.66
C ILE A 93 -33.06 33.95 31.21
N SER A 94 -33.68 34.84 30.42
CA SER A 94 -34.01 36.22 30.84
C SER A 94 -35.38 36.38 31.52
N ASP A 95 -36.21 35.33 31.60
CA ASP A 95 -37.59 35.42 32.10
C ASP A 95 -37.76 35.02 33.59
N ASN A 96 -36.71 35.14 34.41
CA ASN A 96 -36.74 34.69 35.82
C ASN A 96 -36.32 35.72 36.88
N ASP A 97 -36.51 37.02 36.65
CA ASP A 97 -36.43 38.02 37.74
C ASP A 97 -37.58 39.05 37.63
N GLU A 98 -38.77 38.67 38.06
CA GLU A 98 -39.74 39.63 38.62
C GLU A 98 -39.32 39.93 40.07
N ASP A 99 -38.68 41.09 40.31
CA ASP A 99 -38.96 41.96 41.47
C ASP A 99 -38.09 43.24 41.47
N ASP A 100 -38.78 44.38 41.39
CA ASP A 100 -38.50 45.68 42.01
C ASP A 100 -37.40 46.66 41.50
N GLU A 101 -37.91 47.89 41.26
CA GLU A 101 -37.31 49.23 41.44
C GLU A 101 -36.71 50.02 40.24
N GLU A 102 -37.44 51.10 39.94
CA GLU A 102 -37.12 52.38 39.29
C GLU A 102 -35.70 52.63 38.71
N GLY A 103 -35.64 52.70 37.38
CA GLY A 103 -35.11 53.86 36.64
C GLY A 103 -33.59 54.02 36.49
N ASP A 104 -33.07 53.65 35.32
CA ASP A 104 -32.44 54.59 34.37
C ASP A 104 -32.44 53.93 32.99
N SER A 105 -32.63 54.72 31.94
CA SER A 105 -32.68 54.24 30.56
C SER A 105 -31.26 53.96 30.05
N ASP A 106 -30.82 52.72 30.16
CA ASP A 106 -29.83 52.16 29.25
C ASP A 106 -30.50 50.90 28.65
N GLU A 107 -30.95 51.02 27.40
CA GLU A 107 -31.31 49.87 26.56
C GLU A 107 -30.02 49.03 26.44
N GLU A 108 -29.83 48.03 27.30
CA GLU A 108 -28.84 46.98 27.07
C GLU A 108 -29.26 46.27 25.79
N GLU A 109 -28.47 46.44 24.72
CA GLU A 109 -28.63 45.76 23.44
C GLU A 109 -28.83 44.26 23.68
N GLU A 110 -30.03 43.76 23.36
CA GLU A 110 -30.32 42.33 23.27
C GLU A 110 -29.21 41.67 22.44
N GLY A 111 -28.46 40.76 23.05
CA GLY A 111 -27.25 40.18 22.50
C GLY A 111 -27.49 39.47 21.16
N GLN A 112 -27.32 40.21 20.06
CA GLN A 112 -27.19 39.66 18.73
C GLN A 112 -25.84 38.95 18.65
N PHE A 113 -25.86 37.69 18.23
CA PHE A 113 -24.63 36.95 18.01
C PHE A 113 -23.86 37.60 16.84
N GLU A 114 -22.67 38.12 17.15
CA GLU A 114 -21.67 38.54 16.18
C GLU A 114 -20.41 37.67 16.36
N PRO A 115 -19.85 37.11 15.28
CA PRO A 115 -18.62 36.34 15.32
C PRO A 115 -17.43 37.24 15.68
N GLU A 116 -16.43 36.71 16.38
CA GLU A 116 -15.23 37.48 16.73
C GLU A 116 -14.23 37.59 15.56
N ILE A 117 -14.28 36.63 14.63
CA ILE A 117 -13.41 36.54 13.44
C ILE A 117 -14.33 36.43 12.21
N GLY A 118 -13.96 37.10 11.11
CA GLY A 118 -14.77 37.11 9.89
C GLY A 118 -15.95 38.09 9.90
N ILE A 119 -15.93 39.09 10.80
CA ILE A 119 -16.95 40.16 10.91
C ILE A 119 -17.18 40.87 9.59
N ASP A 120 -16.12 41.06 8.79
CA ASP A 120 -16.22 41.73 7.50
C ASP A 120 -17.12 40.97 6.50
N TYR A 121 -17.40 39.70 6.77
CA TYR A 121 -18.31 38.84 6.02
C TYR A 121 -19.65 38.61 6.77
N TRP A 122 -19.92 39.31 7.87
CA TRP A 122 -21.08 39.07 8.73
C TRP A 122 -22.07 40.24 8.69
N GLU A 123 -23.18 40.09 7.95
CA GLU A 123 -24.27 41.08 7.93
C GLU A 123 -25.50 40.61 8.75
N GLU A 124 -26.18 39.54 8.32
CA GLU A 124 -27.28 38.86 9.05
C GLU A 124 -27.03 37.32 9.12
N GLY A 125 -25.77 36.94 8.92
CA GLY A 125 -25.26 35.61 8.63
C GLY A 125 -23.97 35.75 7.82
N PHE A 126 -23.19 34.67 7.71
CA PHE A 126 -21.95 34.72 6.96
C PHE A 126 -22.22 34.83 5.46
N ASP A 127 -21.71 35.88 4.80
CA ASP A 127 -21.70 36.01 3.35
C ASP A 127 -20.68 35.04 2.75
N LEU A 128 -21.10 33.78 2.66
CA LEU A 128 -20.30 32.69 2.13
C LEU A 128 -19.87 32.95 0.68
N GLU A 129 -20.72 33.58 -0.14
CA GLU A 129 -20.41 33.84 -1.55
C GLU A 129 -19.30 34.89 -1.70
N SER A 130 -19.34 35.96 -0.90
CA SER A 130 -18.27 36.96 -0.89
C SER A 130 -16.97 36.42 -0.29
N TRP A 131 -17.04 35.64 0.79
CA TRP A 131 -15.86 35.02 1.38
C TRP A 131 -15.23 33.99 0.43
N GLU A 132 -16.03 33.13 -0.21
CA GLU A 132 -15.55 32.15 -1.20
C GLU A 132 -14.87 32.85 -2.37
N TYR A 133 -15.43 33.96 -2.84
CA TYR A 133 -14.82 34.76 -3.90
C TYR A 133 -13.44 35.29 -3.51
N ASP A 134 -13.31 35.93 -2.34
CA ASP A 134 -12.03 36.47 -1.86
C ASP A 134 -11.04 35.33 -1.56
N PHE A 135 -11.51 34.23 -0.99
CA PHE A 135 -10.70 33.05 -0.69
C PHE A 135 -10.15 32.40 -1.96
N GLU A 136 -10.97 32.20 -3.00
CA GLU A 136 -10.53 31.68 -4.29
C GLU A 136 -9.54 32.63 -5.00
N ASP A 137 -9.74 33.94 -4.84
CA ASP A 137 -8.93 34.98 -5.44
C ASP A 137 -7.51 35.00 -4.86
N HIS A 138 -7.41 34.91 -3.53
CA HIS A 138 -6.15 34.87 -2.78
C HIS A 138 -5.47 33.50 -2.79
N MET A 139 -6.23 32.39 -2.86
CA MET A 139 -5.63 31.05 -2.90
C MET A 139 -4.88 30.74 -4.20
N ASN A 140 -5.17 31.48 -5.27
CA ASN A 140 -4.58 31.26 -6.59
C ASN A 140 -3.56 32.34 -6.97
N LEU A 141 -2.54 32.54 -6.11
CA LEU A 141 -1.41 33.48 -6.32
C LEU A 141 -0.65 33.30 -7.66
N ILE A 142 -0.87 32.18 -8.36
CA ILE A 142 -0.58 32.05 -9.80
C ILE A 142 -1.91 31.76 -10.51
N LYS A 143 -2.57 32.82 -11.02
CA LYS A 143 -3.76 32.64 -11.85
C LYS A 143 -3.33 31.99 -13.15
N ILE A 144 -3.93 30.85 -13.51
CA ILE A 144 -3.76 30.25 -14.85
C ILE A 144 -5.06 30.48 -15.60
N PRO A 145 -5.05 31.00 -16.85
CA PRO A 145 -6.28 31.20 -17.58
C PRO A 145 -6.93 29.84 -17.83
N THR A 146 -8.21 29.70 -17.45
CA THR A 146 -9.03 28.53 -17.78
C THR A 146 -9.20 28.45 -19.30
N SER A 147 -8.27 27.76 -19.95
CA SER A 147 -8.31 27.49 -21.38
C SER A 147 -9.27 26.33 -21.63
N SER A 148 -9.93 26.33 -22.78
CA SER A 148 -10.73 25.19 -23.26
C SER A 148 -9.94 23.86 -23.38
N HIS A 149 -8.61 23.92 -23.27
CA HIS A 149 -7.70 22.77 -23.38
C HIS A 149 -7.03 22.41 -22.05
N ASP A 150 -7.41 23.05 -20.94
CA ASP A 150 -6.83 22.76 -19.63
C ASP A 150 -7.15 21.32 -19.20
N PRO A 151 -6.16 20.49 -18.83
CA PRO A 151 -6.42 19.12 -18.39
C PRO A 151 -7.06 19.02 -16.99
N VAL A 152 -7.12 20.12 -16.22
CA VAL A 152 -7.66 20.14 -14.85
C VAL A 152 -9.02 19.45 -14.72
N PRO A 153 -10.07 19.79 -15.51
CA PRO A 153 -11.39 19.18 -15.33
C PRO A 153 -11.36 17.66 -15.56
N VAL A 154 -10.55 17.21 -16.53
CA VAL A 154 -10.40 15.77 -16.82
C VAL A 154 -9.71 15.05 -15.67
N ILE A 155 -8.72 15.67 -15.04
CA ILE A 155 -8.01 15.07 -13.90
C ILE A 155 -8.93 15.02 -12.68
N ARG A 156 -9.67 16.09 -12.39
CA ARG A 156 -10.68 16.15 -11.31
C ARG A 156 -11.72 15.03 -11.42
N ASP A 157 -12.27 14.82 -12.62
CA ASP A 157 -13.20 13.71 -12.89
C ASP A 157 -12.58 12.34 -12.60
N VAL A 158 -11.31 12.14 -12.97
CA VAL A 158 -10.60 10.87 -12.78
C VAL A 158 -10.33 10.59 -11.30
N ILE A 159 -9.90 11.60 -10.54
CA ILE A 159 -9.57 11.44 -9.12
C ILE A 159 -10.80 11.53 -8.22
N GLY A 160 -11.88 12.16 -8.69
CA GLY A 160 -13.11 12.40 -7.92
C GLY A 160 -12.93 13.37 -6.77
N TYR A 161 -12.10 14.41 -6.95
CA TYR A 161 -11.79 15.45 -5.98
C TYR A 161 -11.72 16.81 -6.68
N GLU A 162 -12.28 17.82 -6.03
CA GLU A 162 -12.43 19.18 -6.53
C GLU A 162 -11.43 20.05 -5.76
N PHE A 163 -10.35 20.46 -6.43
CA PHE A 163 -9.31 21.26 -5.80
C PHE A 163 -9.80 22.68 -5.53
N ILE A 164 -9.54 23.18 -4.33
CA ILE A 164 -9.63 24.60 -3.98
C ILE A 164 -8.48 25.33 -4.68
N ASN A 165 -7.26 24.84 -4.49
CA ASN A 165 -6.06 25.34 -5.12
C ASN A 165 -5.60 24.38 -6.24
N GLU A 166 -6.03 24.67 -7.47
CA GLU A 166 -5.66 23.88 -8.65
C GLU A 166 -4.14 23.88 -8.92
N ASN A 167 -3.39 24.82 -8.35
CA ASN A 167 -1.93 24.86 -8.52
C ASN A 167 -1.24 23.68 -7.81
N LEU A 168 -1.79 23.18 -6.69
CA LEU A 168 -1.28 21.96 -6.04
C LEU A 168 -1.40 20.76 -6.98
N MET A 169 -2.53 20.65 -7.70
CA MET A 169 -2.69 19.61 -8.70
C MET A 169 -1.67 19.75 -9.83
N ARG A 170 -1.47 20.97 -10.38
CA ARG A 170 -0.48 21.21 -11.44
C ARG A 170 0.94 20.91 -10.99
N GLN A 171 1.27 21.27 -9.75
CA GLN A 171 2.55 20.99 -9.12
C GLN A 171 2.82 19.48 -9.04
N ALA A 172 1.81 18.67 -8.70
CA ALA A 172 1.94 17.22 -8.67
C ALA A 172 2.33 16.59 -10.03
N PHE A 173 1.98 17.23 -11.16
CA PHE A 173 2.40 16.79 -12.51
C PHE A 173 3.75 17.37 -12.96
N THR A 174 4.38 18.22 -12.15
CA THR A 174 5.55 18.98 -12.55
C THR A 174 6.83 18.38 -11.99
N ARG A 175 7.65 17.76 -12.86
CA ARG A 175 8.94 17.24 -12.44
C ARG A 175 9.91 18.37 -12.14
N ARG A 176 10.82 18.14 -11.18
CA ARG A 176 11.88 19.07 -10.79
C ARG A 176 12.65 19.70 -11.94
N ALA A 177 13.04 18.91 -12.94
CA ALA A 177 13.79 19.45 -14.07
C ALA A 177 12.95 20.46 -14.88
N PHE A 178 11.64 20.22 -15.03
CA PHE A 178 10.72 21.18 -15.63
C PHE A 178 10.55 22.41 -14.71
N GLY A 179 10.32 22.20 -13.41
CA GLY A 179 10.19 23.28 -12.43
C GLY A 179 11.36 24.26 -12.47
N LEU A 180 12.59 23.74 -12.45
CA LEU A 180 13.82 24.54 -12.55
C LEU A 180 14.00 25.28 -13.89
N GLU A 181 13.49 24.73 -14.99
CA GLU A 181 13.61 25.35 -16.32
C GLU A 181 12.67 26.52 -16.53
N TYR A 182 11.44 26.39 -16.03
CA TYR A 182 10.36 27.36 -16.26
C TYR A 182 10.06 28.23 -15.03
N GLY A 183 10.64 27.91 -13.88
CA GLY A 183 10.49 28.68 -12.64
C GLY A 183 9.15 28.46 -11.96
N VAL A 184 8.61 27.24 -12.04
CA VAL A 184 7.39 26.79 -11.35
C VAL A 184 7.75 25.79 -10.24
N GLY A 185 6.86 25.61 -9.26
CA GLY A 185 7.01 24.58 -8.23
C GLY A 185 7.05 23.18 -8.83
N ASP A 186 7.77 22.27 -8.17
CA ASP A 186 7.87 20.87 -8.57
C ASP A 186 7.28 19.91 -7.54
N SER A 187 7.17 18.64 -7.93
CA SER A 187 6.44 17.62 -7.19
C SER A 187 7.21 16.99 -6.03
N GLU A 188 8.51 17.28 -5.80
CA GLU A 188 9.33 16.52 -4.83
C GLU A 188 8.78 16.57 -3.40
N GLU A 189 8.34 17.74 -2.93
CA GLU A 189 7.77 17.87 -1.58
C GLU A 189 6.39 17.17 -1.46
N LEU A 190 5.56 17.28 -2.50
CA LEU A 190 4.25 16.63 -2.54
C LEU A 190 4.39 15.10 -2.65
N GLU A 191 5.37 14.61 -3.41
CA GLU A 191 5.73 13.19 -3.53
C GLU A 191 6.09 12.62 -2.16
N PHE A 192 7.00 13.30 -1.45
CA PHE A 192 7.41 12.90 -0.11
C PHE A 192 6.23 12.78 0.86
N LEU A 193 5.32 13.74 0.82
CA LEU A 193 4.10 13.74 1.62
C LEU A 193 3.16 12.59 1.20
N GLY A 194 2.93 12.47 -0.10
CA GLY A 194 2.05 11.50 -0.71
C GLY A 194 2.41 10.04 -0.43
N ASP A 195 3.70 9.69 -0.50
CA ASP A 195 4.20 8.35 -0.16
C ASP A 195 3.80 7.96 1.27
N SER A 196 3.96 8.89 2.22
CA SER A 196 3.61 8.67 3.62
C SER A 196 2.10 8.43 3.81
N ILE A 197 1.28 9.24 3.14
CA ILE A 197 -0.19 9.11 3.19
C ILE A 197 -0.62 7.80 2.55
N LEU A 198 -0.10 7.47 1.37
CA LEU A 198 -0.46 6.26 0.65
C LEU A 198 -0.14 5.02 1.50
N ASN A 199 1.05 4.96 2.09
CA ASN A 199 1.42 3.88 3.01
C ASN A 199 0.46 3.78 4.19
N MET A 200 0.02 4.92 4.75
CA MET A 200 -0.93 4.95 5.86
C MET A 200 -2.31 4.44 5.44
N VAL A 201 -2.87 4.93 4.33
CA VAL A 201 -4.19 4.54 3.82
C VAL A 201 -4.23 3.04 3.54
N VAL A 202 -3.24 2.51 2.82
CA VAL A 202 -3.15 1.07 2.55
C VAL A 202 -3.05 0.27 3.86
N THR A 203 -2.24 0.74 4.82
CA THR A 203 -2.11 0.08 6.13
C THR A 203 -3.43 0.10 6.90
N ARG A 204 -4.17 1.22 6.89
CA ARG A 204 -5.45 1.37 7.57
C ARG A 204 -6.50 0.42 6.98
N GLU A 205 -6.53 0.31 5.65
CA GLU A 205 -7.43 -0.62 4.97
C GLU A 205 -7.10 -2.09 5.28
N MET A 206 -5.81 -2.44 5.32
CA MET A 206 -5.38 -3.77 5.76
C MET A 206 -5.78 -4.07 7.20
N VAL A 207 -5.62 -3.11 8.11
CA VAL A 207 -6.02 -3.27 9.52
C VAL A 207 -7.54 -3.48 9.62
N ARG A 208 -8.34 -2.71 8.87
CA ARG A 208 -9.81 -2.87 8.82
C ARG A 208 -10.24 -4.25 8.34
N GLN A 209 -9.57 -4.78 7.32
CA GLN A 209 -9.94 -6.07 6.73
C GLN A 209 -9.42 -7.28 7.51
N PHE A 210 -8.25 -7.18 8.16
CA PHE A 210 -7.54 -8.34 8.69
C PHE A 210 -7.47 -8.42 10.21
N SER A 211 -7.88 -7.37 10.94
CA SER A 211 -7.83 -7.37 12.39
C SER A 211 -9.14 -7.81 13.02
N ASP A 212 -9.06 -8.52 14.14
CA ASP A 212 -10.21 -8.77 14.99
C ASP A 212 -10.68 -7.41 15.55
N VAL A 213 -11.93 -7.04 15.24
CA VAL A 213 -12.51 -5.76 15.67
C VAL A 213 -12.57 -5.75 17.21
N ILE A 214 -11.78 -4.84 17.82
CA ILE A 214 -11.68 -4.64 19.28
C ILE A 214 -13.06 -4.47 19.93
N THR A 215 -14.02 -3.91 19.18
CA THR A 215 -15.40 -3.65 19.60
C THR A 215 -16.21 -4.91 19.94
N ILE A 216 -15.83 -6.09 19.42
CA ILE A 216 -16.60 -7.34 19.64
C ILE A 216 -16.20 -8.02 20.96
N LYS A 217 -14.99 -7.78 21.47
CA LYS A 217 -14.49 -8.34 22.74
C LYS A 217 -13.56 -7.33 23.44
N PRO A 218 -14.09 -6.49 24.35
CA PRO A 218 -13.32 -5.44 25.06
C PRO A 218 -12.11 -5.95 25.87
N GLN A 219 -12.04 -7.26 26.10
CA GLN A 219 -11.01 -7.93 26.90
C GLN A 219 -10.03 -8.76 26.04
N ALA A 220 -10.21 -8.80 24.72
CA ALA A 220 -9.31 -9.51 23.82
C ALA A 220 -8.16 -8.59 23.39
N PRO A 221 -6.90 -9.07 23.36
CA PRO A 221 -5.80 -8.30 22.80
C PRO A 221 -6.01 -8.07 21.29
N PHE A 222 -5.59 -6.92 20.77
CA PHE A 222 -5.56 -6.65 19.34
C PHE A 222 -4.76 -7.74 18.62
N ARG A 223 -5.36 -8.38 17.62
CA ARG A 223 -4.75 -9.42 16.79
C ARG A 223 -5.13 -9.21 15.34
N SER A 224 -4.15 -9.35 14.46
CA SER A 224 -4.34 -9.44 13.02
C SER A 224 -4.22 -10.89 12.58
N ARG A 225 -4.97 -11.24 11.52
CA ARG A 225 -4.85 -12.51 10.81
C ARG A 225 -3.44 -12.70 10.21
N TYR A 226 -2.77 -11.59 9.87
CA TYR A 226 -1.44 -11.57 9.26
C TYR A 226 -0.38 -11.00 10.20
N THR A 227 0.84 -11.52 10.09
CA THR A 227 2.02 -11.00 10.81
C THR A 227 2.48 -9.66 10.22
N GLU A 228 3.29 -8.90 10.97
CA GLU A 228 3.86 -7.63 10.49
C GLU A 228 4.58 -7.80 9.14
N GLY A 229 5.44 -8.81 9.00
CA GLY A 229 6.16 -9.06 7.75
C GLY A 229 5.24 -9.43 6.57
N GLU A 230 4.16 -10.17 6.82
CA GLU A 230 3.15 -10.48 5.81
C GLU A 230 2.38 -9.22 5.40
N MET A 231 2.00 -8.39 6.37
CA MET A 231 1.34 -7.11 6.10
C MET A 231 2.25 -6.17 5.30
N THR A 232 3.53 -6.08 5.65
CA THR A 232 4.52 -5.30 4.89
C THR A 232 4.64 -5.79 3.45
N LYS A 233 4.60 -7.11 3.20
CA LYS A 233 4.63 -7.69 1.83
C LYS A 233 3.35 -7.40 1.03
N ILE A 234 2.18 -7.44 1.67
CA ILE A 234 0.92 -7.10 1.00
C ILE A 234 0.92 -5.61 0.67
N ARG A 235 1.27 -4.74 1.62
CA ARG A 235 1.35 -3.28 1.41
C ARG A 235 2.27 -2.92 0.25
N SER A 236 3.48 -3.50 0.21
CA SER A 236 4.47 -3.20 -0.83
C SER A 236 4.00 -3.53 -2.24
N ARG A 237 2.93 -4.32 -2.40
CA ARG A 237 2.33 -4.59 -3.71
C ARG A 237 1.52 -3.40 -4.25
N PHE A 238 0.84 -2.67 -3.37
CA PHE A 238 -0.02 -1.53 -3.74
C PHE A 238 0.76 -0.23 -3.85
N VAL A 239 1.83 -0.09 -3.07
CA VAL A 239 2.72 1.09 -3.08
C VAL A 239 3.97 0.88 -3.94
N SER A 240 3.93 -0.09 -4.86
CA SER A 240 5.08 -0.40 -5.74
C SER A 240 5.02 0.46 -7.00
N LYS A 241 6.18 0.95 -7.45
CA LYS A 241 6.40 1.52 -8.79
C LYS A 241 5.61 0.84 -9.90
N GLU A 242 5.72 -0.48 -10.00
CA GLU A 242 5.07 -1.22 -11.07
C GLU A 242 3.54 -1.15 -10.98
N HIS A 243 2.98 -1.14 -9.76
CA HIS A 243 1.55 -1.00 -9.56
C HIS A 243 1.10 0.43 -9.83
N LEU A 244 1.76 1.42 -9.23
CA LEU A 244 1.41 2.84 -9.36
C LEU A 244 1.56 3.34 -10.80
N ALA A 245 2.65 2.99 -11.48
CA ALA A 245 2.83 3.34 -12.90
C ALA A 245 1.78 2.67 -13.80
N ALA A 246 1.42 1.41 -13.52
CA ALA A 246 0.36 0.73 -14.27
C ALA A 246 -1.02 1.36 -14.03
N ARG A 247 -1.29 1.82 -12.79
CA ARG A 247 -2.51 2.58 -12.46
C ARG A 247 -2.53 3.93 -13.15
N ALA A 248 -1.45 4.70 -13.09
CA ALA A 248 -1.32 5.99 -13.77
C ALA A 248 -1.59 5.87 -15.28
N ALA A 249 -1.01 4.85 -15.93
CA ALA A 249 -1.23 4.57 -17.35
C ALA A 249 -2.66 4.10 -17.64
N GLY A 250 -3.25 3.28 -16.76
CA GLY A 250 -4.64 2.81 -16.88
C GLY A 250 -5.68 3.93 -16.73
N LEU A 251 -5.38 4.92 -15.90
CA LEU A 251 -6.18 6.14 -15.72
C LEU A 251 -5.86 7.22 -16.78
N GLY A 252 -4.78 7.03 -17.54
CA GLY A 252 -4.31 7.98 -18.54
C GLY A 252 -3.78 9.29 -17.96
N LEU A 253 -3.31 9.28 -16.70
CA LEU A 253 -2.74 10.45 -16.02
C LEU A 253 -1.28 10.68 -16.40
N ASP A 254 -0.56 9.61 -16.77
CA ASP A 254 0.85 9.64 -17.20
C ASP A 254 1.12 10.57 -18.40
N LYS A 255 0.09 10.88 -19.18
CA LYS A 255 0.20 11.78 -20.34
C LYS A 255 0.31 13.26 -19.98
N TYR A 256 -0.08 13.64 -18.75
CA TYR A 256 -0.07 15.03 -18.30
C TYR A 256 1.22 15.41 -17.56
N ILE A 257 2.15 14.49 -17.34
CA ILE A 257 3.41 14.79 -16.64
C ILE A 257 4.27 15.76 -17.48
N LEU A 258 4.75 16.83 -16.83
CA LEU A 258 5.65 17.82 -17.39
C LEU A 258 7.10 17.41 -17.15
N TYR A 259 7.82 17.12 -18.24
CA TYR A 259 9.21 16.67 -18.24
C TYR A 259 10.18 17.78 -18.62
N GLY A 260 11.31 17.86 -17.92
CA GLY A 260 12.39 18.79 -18.28
C GLY A 260 13.05 18.44 -19.62
N THR A 261 13.87 19.35 -20.14
CA THR A 261 14.59 19.14 -21.40
C THR A 261 15.51 17.94 -21.30
N GLY A 262 15.27 16.93 -22.12
CA GLY A 262 16.09 15.71 -22.17
C GLY A 262 15.62 14.59 -21.22
N GLU A 263 14.58 14.82 -20.43
CA GLU A 263 13.89 13.73 -19.74
C GLU A 263 12.97 12.96 -20.70
N THR A 264 12.69 11.71 -20.35
CA THR A 264 11.80 10.84 -21.12
C THR A 264 10.80 10.17 -20.19
N LYS A 265 9.62 9.85 -20.73
CA LYS A 265 8.58 9.12 -20.02
C LYS A 265 9.14 7.81 -19.46
N ASN A 266 8.89 7.58 -18.17
CA ASN A 266 9.33 6.39 -17.46
C ASN A 266 8.41 6.11 -16.28
N ASP A 267 8.41 4.86 -15.82
CA ASP A 267 7.53 4.38 -14.76
C ASP A 267 7.77 5.06 -13.42
N SER A 268 9.01 5.48 -13.11
CA SER A 268 9.30 6.21 -11.87
C SER A 268 8.55 7.55 -11.86
N ALA A 269 8.61 8.31 -12.95
CA ALA A 269 7.88 9.58 -13.03
C ALA A 269 6.36 9.43 -12.87
N ALA A 270 5.80 8.27 -13.25
CA ALA A 270 4.38 7.99 -13.07
C ALA A 270 4.05 7.58 -11.63
N GLU A 271 4.94 6.86 -10.95
CA GLU A 271 4.87 6.61 -9.51
C GLU A 271 4.94 7.92 -8.72
N ASP A 272 6.00 8.70 -8.93
CA ASP A 272 6.26 10.00 -8.26
C ASP A 272 5.02 10.91 -8.37
N MET A 273 4.42 11.00 -9.57
CA MET A 273 3.22 11.82 -9.82
C MET A 273 1.99 11.30 -9.08
N MET A 274 1.78 9.99 -8.99
CA MET A 274 0.62 9.42 -8.27
C MET A 274 0.72 9.70 -6.77
N GLU A 275 1.93 9.63 -6.22
CA GLU A 275 2.20 10.00 -4.82
C GLU A 275 2.01 11.50 -4.64
N ALA A 276 2.63 12.32 -5.48
CA ALA A 276 2.50 13.78 -5.42
C ALA A 276 1.06 14.26 -5.55
N LEU A 277 0.23 13.58 -6.35
CA LEU A 277 -1.19 13.92 -6.50
C LEU A 277 -1.97 13.66 -5.20
N LEU A 278 -1.64 12.59 -4.48
CA LEU A 278 -2.22 12.34 -3.16
C LEU A 278 -1.70 13.35 -2.12
N GLY A 279 -0.43 13.75 -2.21
CA GLY A 279 0.13 14.83 -1.40
C GLY A 279 -0.56 16.17 -1.64
N ALA A 280 -0.84 16.50 -2.92
CA ALA A 280 -1.58 17.70 -3.31
C ALA A 280 -2.98 17.72 -2.70
N VAL A 281 -3.72 16.60 -2.80
CA VAL A 281 -5.06 16.50 -2.19
C VAL A 281 -4.99 16.70 -0.68
N ALA A 282 -3.99 16.13 0.01
CA ALA A 282 -3.88 16.28 1.46
C ALA A 282 -3.65 17.71 1.91
N MET A 283 -2.84 18.45 1.15
CA MET A 283 -2.62 19.88 1.41
C MET A 283 -3.89 20.70 1.16
N ASP A 284 -4.62 20.36 0.09
CA ASP A 284 -5.82 21.09 -0.31
C ASP A 284 -7.02 20.83 0.62
N CYS A 285 -7.20 19.59 1.09
CA CYS A 285 -8.33 19.18 1.93
C CYS A 285 -8.04 19.29 3.44
N GLY A 286 -6.94 19.93 3.85
CA GLY A 286 -6.59 20.06 5.27
C GLY A 286 -6.43 18.72 6.00
N TRP A 287 -5.88 17.70 5.34
CA TRP A 287 -5.66 16.35 5.90
C TRP A 287 -6.94 15.55 6.25
N ASP A 288 -8.09 15.85 5.65
CA ASP A 288 -9.30 15.02 5.77
C ASP A 288 -9.05 13.57 5.30
N TRP A 289 -9.05 12.64 6.25
CA TRP A 289 -8.79 11.23 5.98
C TRP A 289 -9.87 10.53 5.17
N GLN A 290 -11.12 11.00 5.20
CA GLN A 290 -12.22 10.42 4.43
C GLN A 290 -12.03 10.74 2.95
N VAL A 291 -11.66 11.99 2.65
CA VAL A 291 -11.29 12.43 1.30
C VAL A 291 -10.07 11.66 0.81
N LEU A 292 -9.00 11.60 1.62
CA LEU A 292 -7.76 10.92 1.25
C LEU A 292 -7.96 9.42 0.98
N GLU A 293 -8.76 8.72 1.79
CA GLU A 293 -9.10 7.32 1.54
C GLU A 293 -9.89 7.13 0.24
N SER A 294 -10.86 8.00 -0.02
CA SER A 294 -11.67 7.96 -1.24
C SER A 294 -10.82 8.17 -2.50
N VAL A 295 -9.94 9.17 -2.49
CA VAL A 295 -9.05 9.48 -3.61
C VAL A 295 -8.01 8.37 -3.80
N ALA A 296 -7.36 7.92 -2.73
CA ALA A 296 -6.38 6.85 -2.80
C ALA A 296 -6.99 5.54 -3.34
N ASP A 297 -8.23 5.20 -2.97
CA ASP A 297 -8.91 4.03 -3.53
C ASP A 297 -9.18 4.18 -5.03
N ARG A 298 -9.58 5.36 -5.51
CA ARG A 298 -9.76 5.60 -6.97
C ARG A 298 -8.45 5.49 -7.74
N LEU A 299 -7.40 6.12 -7.22
CA LEU A 299 -6.07 6.13 -7.82
C LEU A 299 -5.46 4.72 -7.86
N VAL A 300 -5.43 4.04 -6.71
CA VAL A 300 -4.64 2.82 -6.51
C VAL A 300 -5.48 1.54 -6.63
N CYS A 301 -6.81 1.64 -6.48
CA CYS A 301 -7.75 0.52 -6.41
C CYS A 301 -7.37 -0.45 -5.28
N ILE A 302 -7.57 -0.02 -4.04
CA ILE A 302 -7.09 -0.72 -2.83
C ILE A 302 -8.08 -1.83 -2.48
N GLN A 303 -8.16 -2.86 -3.34
CA GLN A 303 -9.00 -4.03 -3.13
C GLN A 303 -8.14 -5.25 -2.77
N ILE A 304 -8.18 -5.65 -1.50
CA ILE A 304 -7.39 -6.78 -0.97
C ILE A 304 -8.24 -8.06 -0.94
N THR A 305 -8.63 -8.55 -2.11
CA THR A 305 -9.54 -9.70 -2.25
C THR A 305 -8.87 -11.07 -2.08
N ALA A 306 -7.56 -11.18 -2.35
CA ALA A 306 -6.81 -12.44 -2.28
C ALA A 306 -5.43 -12.27 -1.59
N PRO A 307 -5.39 -11.80 -0.33
CA PRO A 307 -4.15 -11.52 0.40
C PRO A 307 -3.17 -12.71 0.43
N ASP A 308 -3.68 -13.93 0.58
CA ASP A 308 -2.86 -15.15 0.64
C ASP A 308 -2.11 -15.42 -0.68
N GLU A 309 -2.59 -14.93 -1.82
CA GLU A 309 -1.85 -15.03 -3.08
C GLU A 309 -0.62 -14.13 -3.11
N PHE A 310 -0.70 -12.96 -2.48
CA PHE A 310 0.43 -12.04 -2.34
C PHE A 310 1.47 -12.56 -1.34
N LEU A 311 1.04 -13.43 -0.42
CA LEU A 311 1.89 -14.10 0.56
C LEU A 311 2.49 -15.41 0.08
N LYS A 312 2.13 -15.89 -1.13
CA LYS A 312 2.81 -17.04 -1.74
C LYS A 312 4.31 -16.74 -1.75
N THR A 313 5.04 -17.42 -0.87
CA THR A 313 6.47 -17.23 -0.68
C THR A 313 7.14 -17.34 -2.04
N SER A 314 7.88 -16.31 -2.42
CA SER A 314 8.62 -16.32 -3.69
C SER A 314 9.45 -17.60 -3.76
N PHE A 315 9.54 -18.18 -4.95
CA PHE A 315 10.33 -19.39 -5.15
C PHE A 315 11.79 -19.16 -4.77
N TYR A 316 12.28 -17.92 -4.89
CA TYR A 316 13.59 -17.52 -4.37
C TYR A 316 13.69 -17.71 -2.86
N ASP A 317 12.75 -17.17 -2.09
CA ASP A 317 12.75 -17.31 -0.64
C ASP A 317 12.57 -18.77 -0.20
N LEU A 318 11.63 -19.50 -0.83
CA LEU A 318 11.39 -20.92 -0.56
C LEU A 318 12.65 -21.76 -0.81
N PHE A 319 13.24 -21.62 -2.00
CA PHE A 319 14.37 -22.42 -2.42
C PHE A 319 15.63 -22.12 -1.61
N ASN A 320 15.85 -20.84 -1.28
CA ASN A 320 16.96 -20.41 -0.46
C ASN A 320 16.85 -20.91 0.98
N ALA A 321 15.67 -20.77 1.60
CA ALA A 321 15.43 -21.30 2.94
C ALA A 321 15.63 -22.81 2.99
N TRP A 322 15.14 -23.53 1.97
CA TRP A 322 15.36 -24.96 1.83
C TRP A 322 16.86 -25.30 1.72
N HIS A 323 17.61 -24.63 0.84
CA HIS A 323 19.03 -24.92 0.63
C HIS A 323 19.90 -24.53 1.85
N GLN A 324 19.58 -23.41 2.52
CA GLN A 324 20.22 -23.00 3.77
C GLN A 324 20.00 -24.03 4.88
N ARG A 325 18.78 -24.58 4.99
CA ARG A 325 18.45 -25.62 5.97
C ARG A 325 19.22 -26.92 5.72
N HIS A 326 19.37 -27.34 4.46
CA HIS A 326 19.99 -28.63 4.11
C HIS A 326 21.52 -28.58 4.03
N PHE A 327 22.10 -27.45 3.61
CA PHE A 327 23.53 -27.35 3.32
C PHE A 327 24.25 -26.26 4.13
N GLY A 328 23.53 -25.52 4.98
CA GLY A 328 24.10 -24.41 5.77
C GLY A 328 24.56 -23.21 4.93
N ARG A 329 24.20 -23.17 3.64
CA ARG A 329 24.58 -22.13 2.69
C ARG A 329 23.45 -21.84 1.72
N MET A 330 23.49 -20.68 1.06
CA MET A 330 22.56 -20.33 -0.01
C MET A 330 23.02 -20.89 -1.36
N PRO A 331 22.12 -21.05 -2.34
CA PRO A 331 22.48 -21.30 -3.73
C PRO A 331 23.30 -20.14 -4.31
N GLU A 332 24.17 -20.43 -5.26
CA GLU A 332 24.97 -19.40 -5.95
C GLU A 332 24.20 -18.89 -7.17
N TYR A 333 23.88 -17.58 -7.16
CA TYR A 333 23.21 -16.90 -8.27
C TYR A 333 24.18 -15.98 -9.00
N GLU A 334 24.45 -16.26 -10.27
CA GLU A 334 25.20 -15.37 -11.16
C GLU A 334 24.21 -14.70 -12.12
N VAL A 335 24.06 -13.37 -12.00
CA VAL A 335 23.15 -12.60 -12.86
C VAL A 335 23.96 -11.63 -13.71
N TYR A 336 23.80 -11.70 -15.03
CA TYR A 336 24.45 -10.79 -15.96
C TYR A 336 23.46 -10.27 -17.02
N GLY A 337 23.64 -9.00 -17.40
CA GLY A 337 22.82 -8.34 -18.41
C GLY A 337 23.37 -8.56 -19.81
N SER A 338 22.47 -8.69 -20.77
CA SER A 338 22.77 -8.71 -22.20
C SER A 338 21.82 -7.77 -22.93
N GLN A 339 22.29 -7.14 -24.00
CA GLN A 339 21.43 -6.38 -24.90
C GLN A 339 21.27 -7.17 -26.20
N ARG A 340 20.01 -7.48 -26.56
CA ARG A 340 19.69 -7.99 -27.90
C ARG A 340 19.01 -6.90 -28.71
N THR A 341 19.49 -6.71 -29.93
CA THR A 341 18.86 -5.83 -30.92
C THR A 341 17.92 -6.67 -31.77
N GLY A 342 16.61 -6.43 -31.63
CA GLY A 342 15.58 -7.09 -32.44
C GLY A 342 14.96 -6.15 -33.47
N LYS A 343 14.03 -6.66 -34.29
CA LYS A 343 13.28 -5.87 -35.29
C LYS A 343 12.44 -4.72 -34.68
N HIS A 344 12.11 -4.79 -33.38
CA HIS A 344 11.31 -3.81 -32.65
C HIS A 344 12.12 -3.00 -31.61
N GLY A 345 13.44 -2.89 -31.78
CA GLY A 345 14.31 -2.08 -30.91
C GLY A 345 15.25 -2.89 -30.01
N LYS A 346 15.91 -2.19 -29.08
CA LYS A 346 16.85 -2.78 -28.10
C LYS A 346 16.04 -3.33 -26.92
N ARG A 347 16.18 -4.63 -26.63
CA ARG A 347 15.65 -5.23 -25.39
C ARG A 347 16.82 -5.60 -24.47
N HIS A 348 16.69 -5.21 -23.22
CA HIS A 348 17.57 -5.65 -22.14
C HIS A 348 17.06 -6.99 -21.63
N LEU A 349 17.93 -7.99 -21.61
CA LEU A 349 17.63 -9.34 -21.13
C LEU A 349 18.67 -9.72 -20.09
N PHE A 350 18.21 -10.22 -18.96
CA PHE A 350 19.06 -10.67 -17.87
C PHE A 350 19.09 -12.19 -17.84
N HIS A 351 20.30 -12.73 -17.84
CA HIS A 351 20.54 -14.15 -17.68
C HIS A 351 20.83 -14.41 -16.21
N CYS A 352 20.20 -15.44 -15.64
CA CYS A 352 20.52 -15.92 -14.31
C CYS A 352 20.94 -17.38 -14.38
N THR A 353 22.15 -17.66 -13.89
CA THR A 353 22.61 -19.00 -13.59
C THR A 353 22.42 -19.24 -12.09
N ILE A 354 21.69 -20.29 -11.72
CA ILE A 354 21.67 -20.81 -10.36
C ILE A 354 22.48 -22.10 -10.27
N ARG A 355 23.37 -22.18 -9.28
CA ARG A 355 24.09 -23.41 -8.91
C ARG A 355 23.69 -23.79 -7.50
N PHE A 356 23.26 -25.03 -7.32
CA PHE A 356 22.75 -25.51 -6.04
C PHE A 356 23.13 -26.97 -5.81
N SER A 357 23.09 -27.37 -4.54
CA SER A 357 23.30 -28.74 -4.11
C SER A 357 21.96 -29.44 -3.86
N VAL A 358 21.91 -30.75 -4.13
CA VAL A 358 20.81 -31.63 -3.72
C VAL A 358 21.36 -32.77 -2.86
N PRO A 359 20.55 -33.36 -1.96
CA PRO A 359 21.02 -34.43 -1.08
C PRO A 359 21.50 -35.64 -1.86
N ASP A 360 22.39 -36.43 -1.23
CA ASP A 360 22.73 -37.77 -1.74
C ASP A 360 21.45 -38.59 -1.90
N ASN A 361 21.30 -39.20 -3.07
CA ASN A 361 20.07 -39.89 -3.46
C ASN A 361 20.40 -41.15 -4.26
N ASP A 362 19.49 -42.12 -4.21
CA ASP A 362 19.54 -43.38 -4.95
C ASP A 362 18.94 -43.27 -6.36
N LYS A 363 18.50 -42.06 -6.75
CA LYS A 363 17.84 -41.76 -8.03
C LYS A 363 18.82 -41.44 -9.16
N GLY A 364 20.12 -41.45 -8.89
CA GLY A 364 21.16 -41.12 -9.88
C GLY A 364 21.23 -39.63 -10.23
N VAL A 365 20.64 -38.76 -9.41
CA VAL A 365 20.71 -37.31 -9.58
C VAL A 365 22.02 -36.81 -8.98
N TRP A 366 22.81 -36.09 -9.77
CA TRP A 366 24.06 -35.49 -9.32
C TRP A 366 23.84 -34.53 -8.15
N THR A 367 24.71 -34.53 -7.16
CA THR A 367 24.59 -33.67 -5.97
C THR A 367 24.79 -32.19 -6.26
N SER A 368 25.38 -31.85 -7.41
CA SER A 368 25.52 -30.47 -7.88
C SER A 368 24.68 -30.25 -9.13
N GLN A 369 23.88 -29.20 -9.11
CA GLN A 369 22.95 -28.84 -10.16
C GLN A 369 23.24 -27.43 -10.66
N ARG A 370 22.97 -27.21 -11.94
CA ARG A 370 23.10 -25.91 -12.61
C ARG A 370 21.89 -25.69 -13.51
N ILE A 371 21.23 -24.55 -13.36
CA ILE A 371 20.13 -24.14 -14.22
C ILE A 371 20.40 -22.72 -14.73
N ASP A 372 20.16 -22.50 -16.01
CA ASP A 372 20.30 -21.21 -16.68
C ASP A 372 18.93 -20.74 -17.21
N VAL A 373 18.57 -19.49 -16.93
CA VAL A 373 17.30 -18.87 -17.36
C VAL A 373 17.53 -17.45 -17.89
N GLU A 374 16.57 -16.92 -18.64
CA GLU A 374 16.59 -15.57 -19.22
C GLU A 374 15.25 -14.87 -18.94
N GLU A 375 15.29 -13.61 -18.48
CA GLU A 375 14.11 -12.78 -18.18
C GLU A 375 14.38 -11.28 -18.41
N GLU A 376 13.33 -10.47 -18.36
CA GLU A 376 13.38 -9.02 -18.66
C GLU A 376 14.08 -8.18 -17.59
N THR A 377 14.07 -8.62 -16.33
CA THR A 377 14.67 -7.89 -15.20
C THR A 377 15.54 -8.79 -14.34
N ARG A 378 16.49 -8.20 -13.61
CA ARG A 378 17.39 -8.94 -12.68
C ARG A 378 16.58 -9.71 -11.62
N GLY A 379 15.51 -9.10 -11.10
CA GLY A 379 14.63 -9.71 -10.11
C GLY A 379 13.86 -10.90 -10.68
N LYS A 380 13.19 -10.72 -11.83
CA LYS A 380 12.45 -11.80 -12.53
C LYS A 380 13.37 -12.97 -12.88
N ALA A 381 14.57 -12.71 -13.38
CA ALA A 381 15.54 -13.76 -13.73
C ALA A 381 15.93 -14.62 -12.53
N ARG A 382 16.17 -13.98 -11.38
CA ARG A 382 16.53 -14.66 -10.13
C ARG A 382 15.36 -15.48 -9.57
N GLU A 383 14.17 -14.89 -9.55
CA GLU A 383 12.93 -15.56 -9.13
C GLU A 383 12.66 -16.80 -9.99
N TYR A 384 12.79 -16.65 -11.32
CA TYR A 384 12.55 -17.75 -12.24
C TYR A 384 13.59 -18.87 -12.11
N ALA A 385 14.86 -18.52 -11.89
CA ALA A 385 15.92 -19.50 -11.66
C ALA A 385 15.62 -20.34 -10.41
N ALA A 386 15.22 -19.68 -9.32
CA ALA A 386 14.84 -20.35 -8.08
C ALA A 386 13.58 -21.22 -8.26
N ARG A 387 12.58 -20.74 -9.00
CA ARG A 387 11.39 -21.54 -9.36
C ARG A 387 11.75 -22.82 -10.12
N ARG A 388 12.65 -22.72 -11.08
CA ARG A 388 13.12 -23.90 -11.85
C ARG A 388 13.87 -24.88 -10.95
N ALA A 389 14.71 -24.38 -10.04
CA ALA A 389 15.42 -25.21 -9.07
C ALA A 389 14.46 -25.89 -8.06
N TYR A 390 13.47 -25.15 -7.56
CA TYR A 390 12.39 -25.68 -6.72
C TYR A 390 11.68 -26.85 -7.42
N TYR A 391 11.18 -26.64 -8.64
CA TYR A 391 10.46 -27.69 -9.35
C TYR A 391 11.35 -28.87 -9.70
N PHE A 392 12.63 -28.64 -9.99
CA PHE A 392 13.60 -29.72 -10.19
C PHE A 392 13.70 -30.61 -8.92
N VAL A 393 13.87 -30.00 -7.75
CA VAL A 393 13.99 -30.73 -6.48
C VAL A 393 12.66 -31.44 -6.12
N MET A 394 11.52 -30.80 -6.38
CA MET A 394 10.19 -31.38 -6.18
C MET A 394 9.91 -32.60 -7.09
N ASP A 395 10.16 -32.46 -8.39
CA ASP A 395 9.94 -33.52 -9.39
C ASP A 395 10.81 -34.76 -9.11
N GLN A 396 12.01 -34.53 -8.57
CA GLN A 396 12.89 -35.61 -8.12
C GLN A 396 12.52 -36.16 -6.72
N GLY A 397 11.49 -35.62 -6.06
CA GLY A 397 11.04 -36.04 -4.73
C GLY A 397 12.07 -35.79 -3.62
N LEU A 398 12.94 -34.79 -3.81
CA LEU A 398 14.03 -34.43 -2.90
C LEU A 398 13.67 -33.24 -1.99
N TRP A 399 12.52 -32.62 -2.22
CA TRP A 399 12.07 -31.43 -1.49
C TRP A 399 11.69 -31.74 -0.04
N ILE A 400 11.01 -32.88 0.17
CA ILE A 400 10.56 -33.33 1.48
C ILE A 400 11.67 -34.17 2.12
N ASN A 401 12.43 -33.55 3.01
CA ASN A 401 13.40 -34.27 3.82
C ASN A 401 12.72 -34.89 5.05
N LEU A 402 12.12 -36.07 4.85
CA LEU A 402 11.61 -36.92 5.93
C LEU A 402 12.72 -37.40 6.90
N ALA A 403 14.01 -37.26 6.56
CA ALA A 403 15.12 -37.66 7.44
C ALA A 403 15.30 -36.70 8.62
N ASP A 404 15.05 -35.39 8.43
CA ASP A 404 15.06 -34.38 9.49
C ASP A 404 13.95 -34.59 10.53
N ALA A 405 12.88 -35.29 10.16
CA ALA A 405 11.81 -35.63 11.11
C ALA A 405 12.28 -36.63 12.17
N GLY A 406 13.39 -37.33 11.94
CA GLY A 406 13.95 -38.33 12.88
C GLY A 406 13.04 -39.53 13.11
N ILE A 407 12.05 -39.75 12.24
CA ILE A 407 11.03 -40.78 12.45
C ILE A 407 11.57 -42.13 12.02
N VAL A 408 11.64 -43.05 12.97
CA VAL A 408 11.81 -44.48 12.70
C VAL A 408 10.42 -45.10 12.61
N PRO A 409 9.99 -45.62 11.44
CA PRO A 409 8.67 -46.22 11.27
C PRO A 409 8.39 -47.29 12.31
N SER A 410 7.28 -47.16 13.02
CA SER A 410 6.79 -48.18 13.94
C SER A 410 5.32 -48.45 13.66
N LEU A 411 4.93 -49.72 13.58
CA LEU A 411 3.54 -50.11 13.35
C LEU A 411 2.61 -49.53 14.43
N GLU A 412 3.03 -49.62 15.70
CA GLU A 412 2.24 -49.19 16.86
C GLU A 412 1.99 -47.67 16.89
N ASN A 413 2.98 -46.89 16.46
CA ASN A 413 2.94 -45.42 16.50
C ASN A 413 2.69 -44.78 15.14
N SER A 414 2.44 -45.56 14.10
CA SER A 414 2.31 -45.11 12.70
C SER A 414 1.29 -43.98 12.50
N ILE A 415 0.14 -44.03 13.19
CA ILE A 415 -0.88 -42.98 13.13
C ILE A 415 -0.33 -41.66 13.69
N ASN A 416 0.29 -41.73 14.88
CA ASN A 416 0.86 -40.56 15.55
C ASN A 416 2.04 -39.99 14.76
N GLN A 417 2.84 -40.85 14.11
CA GLN A 417 3.96 -40.44 13.27
C GLN A 417 3.52 -39.66 12.03
N LEU A 418 2.44 -40.07 11.36
CA LEU A 418 1.85 -39.27 10.27
C LEU A 418 1.30 -37.93 10.77
N GLN A 419 0.64 -37.94 11.92
CA GLN A 419 0.12 -36.72 12.54
C GLN A 419 1.26 -35.77 12.94
N GLU A 420 2.36 -36.28 13.47
CA GLU A 420 3.54 -35.51 13.84
C GLU A 420 4.21 -34.87 12.62
N LEU A 421 4.29 -35.60 11.50
CA LEU A 421 4.78 -35.06 10.23
C LEU A 421 3.90 -33.91 9.72
N TYR A 422 2.58 -34.04 9.80
CA TYR A 422 1.65 -32.96 9.47
C TYR A 422 1.80 -31.75 10.41
N GLN A 423 1.85 -31.97 11.72
CA GLN A 423 1.99 -30.89 12.72
C GLN A 423 3.31 -30.12 12.57
N LYS A 424 4.40 -30.82 12.25
CA LYS A 424 5.72 -30.23 11.98
C LYS A 424 5.83 -29.66 10.56
N LYS A 425 4.74 -29.63 9.78
CA LYS A 425 4.65 -29.12 8.41
C LYS A 425 5.61 -29.81 7.42
N TYR A 426 5.91 -31.10 7.65
CA TYR A 426 6.57 -31.95 6.66
C TYR A 426 5.57 -32.52 5.64
N LEU A 427 4.27 -32.52 5.98
CA LEU A 427 3.16 -32.90 5.11
C LEU A 427 2.21 -31.71 4.99
N GLU A 428 1.76 -31.43 3.77
CA GLU A 428 0.81 -30.34 3.48
C GLU A 428 -0.61 -30.72 3.93
N ASP A 429 -1.00 -31.99 3.74
CA ASP A 429 -2.33 -32.49 4.06
C ASP A 429 -2.32 -33.48 5.22
N LYS A 430 -3.43 -33.48 5.97
CA LYS A 430 -3.68 -34.45 7.03
C LYS A 430 -4.01 -35.83 6.43
N ALA A 431 -3.61 -36.91 7.09
CA ALA A 431 -3.97 -38.26 6.67
C ALA A 431 -5.48 -38.52 6.76
N GLU A 432 -6.05 -38.99 5.66
CA GLU A 432 -7.45 -39.39 5.53
C GLU A 432 -7.59 -40.91 5.60
N TYR A 433 -8.72 -41.37 6.14
CA TYR A 433 -8.95 -42.79 6.44
C TYR A 433 -10.35 -43.24 6.08
N ASP A 434 -10.45 -44.24 5.22
CA ASP A 434 -11.70 -44.90 4.85
C ASP A 434 -11.73 -46.33 5.39
N PHE A 435 -12.91 -46.79 5.82
CA PHE A 435 -13.10 -48.10 6.45
C PHE A 435 -14.12 -48.94 5.70
N GLU A 436 -13.78 -50.21 5.49
CA GLU A 436 -14.65 -51.22 4.91
C GLU A 436 -14.73 -52.43 5.86
N GLU A 437 -15.93 -52.97 6.06
CA GLU A 437 -16.14 -54.18 6.86
C GLU A 437 -15.97 -55.42 5.97
N LEU A 438 -15.05 -56.30 6.36
CA LEU A 438 -14.74 -57.54 5.66
C LEU A 438 -15.45 -58.73 6.32
N PRO A 439 -15.67 -59.83 5.57
CA PRO A 439 -16.19 -61.08 6.15
C PRO A 439 -15.33 -61.57 7.33
N GLN A 440 -15.95 -62.23 8.31
CA GLN A 440 -15.32 -62.79 9.53
C GLN A 440 -14.90 -61.76 10.58
N ASP A 441 -15.71 -60.72 10.81
CA ASP A 441 -15.46 -59.66 11.82
C ASP A 441 -14.10 -58.96 11.62
N ARG A 442 -13.72 -58.71 10.37
CA ARG A 442 -12.48 -58.01 10.01
C ARG A 442 -12.78 -56.63 9.44
N TRP A 443 -11.79 -55.75 9.52
CA TRP A 443 -11.84 -54.38 9.02
C TRP A 443 -10.70 -54.16 8.04
N ARG A 444 -11.01 -53.53 6.93
CA ARG A 444 -10.04 -52.90 6.02
C ARG A 444 -10.04 -51.40 6.27
N CYS A 445 -8.85 -50.81 6.28
CA CYS A 445 -8.67 -49.38 6.28
C CYS A 445 -7.81 -48.98 5.08
N GLU A 446 -8.26 -47.98 4.32
CA GLU A 446 -7.45 -47.28 3.33
C GLU A 446 -7.01 -45.93 3.89
N CYS A 447 -5.74 -45.59 3.69
CA CYS A 447 -5.13 -44.36 4.15
C CYS A 447 -4.54 -43.61 2.97
N THR A 448 -4.89 -42.34 2.84
CA THR A 448 -4.36 -41.43 1.82
C THR A 448 -3.70 -40.24 2.51
N CYS A 449 -2.44 -39.96 2.18
CA CYS A 449 -1.73 -38.82 2.74
C CYS A 449 -0.61 -38.36 1.79
N GLY A 450 -0.54 -37.06 1.49
CA GLY A 450 0.52 -36.49 0.64
C GLY A 450 0.67 -37.17 -0.72
N GLY A 451 -0.45 -37.57 -1.34
CA GLY A 451 -0.47 -38.30 -2.62
C GLY A 451 -0.02 -39.77 -2.55
N VAL A 452 0.25 -40.31 -1.35
CA VAL A 452 0.63 -41.70 -1.13
C VAL A 452 -0.54 -42.45 -0.48
N ASN A 453 -0.89 -43.59 -1.08
CA ASN A 453 -1.95 -44.46 -0.58
C ASN A 453 -1.36 -45.68 0.12
N GLY A 454 -2.08 -46.20 1.10
CA GLY A 454 -1.79 -47.46 1.78
C GLY A 454 -3.06 -48.09 2.31
N TYR A 455 -3.01 -49.37 2.65
CA TYR A 455 -4.15 -50.09 3.19
C TYR A 455 -3.71 -51.06 4.28
N GLY A 456 -4.65 -51.54 5.08
CA GLY A 456 -4.38 -52.50 6.13
C GLY A 456 -5.63 -53.26 6.57
N ASP A 457 -5.50 -54.58 6.71
CA ASP A 457 -6.59 -55.46 7.14
C ASP A 457 -6.30 -56.02 8.54
N ALA A 458 -7.27 -55.95 9.47
CA ALA A 458 -7.12 -56.46 10.84
C ALA A 458 -8.46 -56.85 11.48
N GLY A 459 -8.43 -57.45 12.68
CA GLY A 459 -9.64 -57.77 13.46
C GLY A 459 -10.27 -56.58 14.18
N SER A 460 -9.63 -55.40 14.14
CA SER A 460 -10.15 -54.16 14.73
C SER A 460 -9.90 -52.98 13.80
N LYS A 461 -10.78 -51.96 13.83
CA LYS A 461 -10.59 -50.71 13.08
C LYS A 461 -9.27 -50.03 13.43
N THR A 462 -8.87 -50.06 14.69
CA THR A 462 -7.64 -49.41 15.17
C THR A 462 -6.40 -50.08 14.57
N ASP A 463 -6.35 -51.40 14.55
CA ASP A 463 -5.20 -52.13 14.01
C ASP A 463 -5.12 -52.05 12.48
N ALA A 464 -6.29 -52.05 11.80
CA ALA A 464 -6.38 -51.81 10.37
C ALA A 464 -5.82 -50.42 10.01
N LYS A 465 -6.20 -49.40 10.80
CA LYS A 465 -5.71 -48.02 10.65
C LYS A 465 -4.20 -47.89 10.88
N LYS A 466 -3.65 -48.59 11.87
CA LYS A 466 -2.19 -48.64 12.13
C LYS A 466 -1.44 -49.26 10.94
N LYS A 467 -1.92 -50.39 10.42
CA LYS A 467 -1.31 -51.05 9.25
C LYS A 467 -1.33 -50.15 8.00
N ALA A 468 -2.47 -49.51 7.72
CA ALA A 468 -2.60 -48.58 6.59
C ALA A 468 -1.65 -47.37 6.72
N SER A 469 -1.60 -46.76 7.92
CA SER A 469 -0.69 -45.64 8.24
C SER A 469 0.79 -46.05 8.11
N TYR A 470 1.15 -47.24 8.59
CA TYR A 470 2.51 -47.76 8.51
C TYR A 470 2.95 -47.97 7.06
N MET A 471 2.05 -48.49 6.22
CA MET A 471 2.31 -48.66 4.79
C MET A 471 2.57 -47.32 4.08
N VAL A 472 1.76 -46.30 4.38
CA VAL A 472 1.95 -44.94 3.85
C VAL A 472 3.30 -44.36 4.29
N LEU A 473 3.65 -44.46 5.57
CA LEU A 473 4.95 -44.01 6.09
C LEU A 473 6.14 -44.67 5.39
N VAL A 474 6.13 -46.01 5.26
CA VAL A 474 7.22 -46.75 4.61
C VAL A 474 7.31 -46.38 3.12
N ARG A 475 6.17 -46.18 2.45
CA ARG A 475 6.13 -45.72 1.05
C ARG A 475 6.66 -44.30 0.89
N MET A 476 6.29 -43.37 1.77
CA MET A 476 6.82 -42.01 1.81
C MET A 476 8.34 -42.00 2.01
N LEU A 477 8.84 -42.77 2.98
CA LEU A 477 10.29 -42.89 3.23
C LEU A 477 11.03 -43.57 2.07
N SER A 478 10.36 -44.50 1.36
CA SER A 478 10.94 -45.11 0.16
C SER A 478 10.96 -44.14 -1.02
N ALA A 479 9.95 -43.28 -1.16
CA ALA A 479 9.93 -42.23 -2.18
C ALA A 479 10.99 -41.16 -1.92
N ALA A 480 11.30 -40.91 -0.65
CA ALA A 480 12.36 -40.02 -0.19
C ALA A 480 13.77 -40.66 -0.15
N GLY A 481 13.94 -41.91 -0.59
CA GLY A 481 15.26 -42.56 -0.71
C GLY A 481 15.93 -42.95 0.62
N ILE A 482 15.21 -42.92 1.74
CA ILE A 482 15.75 -43.18 3.10
C ILE A 482 15.23 -44.47 3.72
N CYS A 483 14.47 -45.28 2.98
CA CYS A 483 13.86 -46.50 3.49
C CYS A 483 14.88 -47.63 3.66
N LYS A 484 15.06 -48.10 4.90
CA LYS A 484 15.85 -49.30 5.20
C LYS A 484 15.13 -50.56 4.73
N LYS A 485 15.91 -51.59 4.37
CA LYS A 485 15.39 -52.90 3.94
C LYS A 485 14.50 -53.55 5.00
N GLU A 486 14.88 -53.42 6.27
CA GLU A 486 14.15 -53.95 7.44
C GLU A 486 12.70 -53.43 7.53
N TRP A 487 12.46 -52.17 7.18
CA TRP A 487 11.12 -51.57 7.23
C TRP A 487 10.22 -52.04 6.08
N LYS A 488 10.80 -52.27 4.90
CA LYS A 488 10.07 -52.90 3.78
C LYS A 488 9.69 -54.33 4.13
N ASP A 489 10.64 -55.09 4.68
CA ASP A 489 10.42 -56.49 5.06
C ASP A 489 9.34 -56.60 6.17
N GLU A 490 9.32 -55.68 7.14
CA GLU A 490 8.28 -55.59 8.16
C GLU A 490 6.90 -55.23 7.58
N MET A 491 6.85 -54.27 6.65
CA MET A 491 5.62 -53.89 5.95
C MET A 491 5.04 -55.08 5.16
N TYR A 492 5.87 -55.82 4.42
CA TYR A 492 5.44 -57.03 3.71
C TYR A 492 4.93 -58.10 4.68
N ARG A 493 5.57 -58.27 5.84
CA ARG A 493 5.16 -59.27 6.84
C ARG A 493 3.85 -58.91 7.55
N THR A 494 3.59 -57.65 7.84
CA THR A 494 2.50 -57.25 8.75
C THR A 494 1.25 -56.74 8.03
N VAL A 495 1.43 -56.12 6.87
CA VAL A 495 0.36 -55.46 6.10
C VAL A 495 -0.12 -56.33 4.93
N LEU A 496 0.78 -57.12 4.34
CA LEU A 496 0.53 -57.94 3.15
C LEU A 496 0.43 -59.45 3.46
N SER A 497 0.53 -59.84 4.73
CA SER A 497 0.14 -61.17 5.23
C SER A 497 -1.15 -61.08 6.05
#